data_AF-A0A1F6LR68-F1
#
_entry.id   AF-A0A1F6LR68-F1
#
_cell.length_a   1.000
_cell.length_b   1.000
_cell.length_c   1.000
_cell.angle_alpha   90.00
_cell.angle_beta   90.00
_cell.angle_gamma   90.00
#
_symmetry.space_group_name_H-M   'P 1'
#
loop_
_entity.id
_entity.type
_entity.pdbx_description
1 polymer ?
#
loop_
_entity_poly.entity_id
_entity_poly.type
_entity_poly.pdbx_seq_one_letter_code
_entity_poly.pdbx_strand_id
1 'polypeptide(L)'
;MKTKRSVMCFGTFDIIHPGHVKFLAAARALGDELLVVVSRDDRRAALSGAMPVHTQRERIAVLDGLKSVTRAIAGKKNDILVVVRQHRPDIIALGHDQVYGISALQKWCEQQKNPPRVIRLRAFNR
;
A
#
# COMPACT_ATOMS: atom_id res chain seq x y z
N MET A 1 27.50 -4.41 -3.90
CA MET A 1 26.14 -4.75 -4.41
C MET A 1 25.19 -3.66 -3.93
N LYS A 2 24.46 -2.96 -4.82
CA LYS A 2 23.39 -2.06 -4.36
C LYS A 2 22.26 -2.94 -3.82
N THR A 3 21.92 -2.81 -2.55
CA THR A 3 20.70 -3.40 -1.99
C THR A 3 19.51 -2.79 -2.73
N LYS A 4 18.63 -3.64 -3.29
CA LYS A 4 17.40 -3.18 -3.93
C LYS A 4 16.55 -2.43 -2.91
N ARG A 5 16.05 -1.25 -3.28
CA ARG A 5 15.22 -0.40 -2.43
C ARG A 5 13.76 -0.81 -2.55
N SER A 6 13.19 -1.27 -1.44
CA SER A 6 11.81 -1.77 -1.37
C SER A 6 10.81 -0.67 -1.02
N VAL A 7 9.70 -0.62 -1.76
CA VAL A 7 8.59 0.31 -1.53
C VAL A 7 7.33 -0.49 -1.17
N MET A 8 6.58 -0.03 -0.17
CA MET A 8 5.31 -0.60 0.22
C MET A 8 4.20 0.45 0.12
N CYS A 9 3.03 0.07 -0.39
CA CYS A 9 1.82 0.88 -0.29
C CYS A 9 0.62 0.03 0.15
N PHE A 10 -0.44 0.69 0.60
CA PHE A 10 -1.66 0.06 1.09
C PHE A 10 -2.86 0.62 0.35
N GLY A 11 -3.87 -0.20 0.07
CA GLY A 11 -5.10 0.30 -0.53
C GLY A 11 -6.15 -0.76 -0.78
N THR A 12 -7.35 -0.30 -1.14
CA THR A 12 -8.43 -1.22 -1.56
C THR A 12 -8.26 -1.57 -3.04
N PHE A 13 -8.06 -0.59 -3.93
CA PHE A 13 -7.88 -0.86 -5.36
C PHE A 13 -9.03 -1.71 -5.95
N ASP A 14 -10.27 -1.36 -5.61
CA ASP A 14 -11.45 -2.14 -5.98
C ASP A 14 -11.76 -2.06 -7.47
N ILE A 15 -11.99 -0.84 -7.96
CA ILE A 15 -12.08 -0.55 -9.39
C ILE A 15 -10.83 0.25 -9.75
N ILE A 16 -9.95 -0.33 -10.57
CA ILE A 16 -8.76 0.36 -11.03
C ILE A 16 -9.15 1.47 -12.00
N HIS A 17 -8.59 2.66 -11.80
CA HIS A 17 -8.75 3.82 -12.66
C HIS A 17 -7.39 4.51 -12.85
N PRO A 18 -7.27 5.49 -13.77
CA PRO A 18 -5.97 6.11 -14.09
C PRO A 18 -5.24 6.73 -12.89
N GLY A 19 -5.97 7.19 -11.88
CA GLY A 19 -5.39 7.72 -10.63
C GLY A 19 -4.60 6.64 -9.86
N HIS A 20 -5.14 5.42 -9.75
CA HIS A 20 -4.42 4.29 -9.16
C HIS A 20 -3.18 3.94 -9.97
N VAL A 21 -3.27 3.92 -11.31
CA VAL A 21 -2.13 3.61 -12.18
C VAL A 21 -1.01 4.62 -12.00
N LYS A 22 -1.33 5.93 -12.00
CA LYS A 22 -0.37 7.01 -11.77
C LYS A 22 0.24 6.94 -10.37
N PHE A 23 -0.58 6.69 -9.34
CA PHE A 23 -0.11 6.50 -7.96
C PHE A 23 0.87 5.33 -7.83
N LEU A 24 0.52 4.15 -8.37
CA LEU A 24 1.36 2.97 -8.30
C LEU A 24 2.66 3.16 -9.08
N ALA A 25 2.61 3.81 -10.25
CA ALA A 25 3.82 4.17 -10.99
C ALA A 25 4.73 5.14 -10.20
N ALA A 26 4.15 6.17 -9.58
CA ALA A 26 4.90 7.11 -8.74
C ALA A 26 5.49 6.43 -7.50
N ALA A 27 4.76 5.52 -6.86
CA ALA A 27 5.27 4.73 -5.74
C ALA A 27 6.44 3.83 -6.19
N ARG A 28 6.29 3.12 -7.33
CA ARG A 28 7.34 2.28 -7.91
C ARG A 28 8.61 3.07 -8.24
N ALA A 29 8.49 4.34 -8.64
CA ALA A 29 9.63 5.21 -8.95
C ALA A 29 10.47 5.61 -7.73
N LEU A 30 10.00 5.38 -6.50
CA LEU A 30 10.74 5.67 -5.27
C LEU A 30 11.81 4.61 -4.95
N GLY A 31 11.74 3.44 -5.59
CA GLY A 31 12.67 2.32 -5.33
C GLY A 31 12.79 1.36 -6.52
N ASP A 32 13.18 0.13 -6.23
CA ASP A 32 13.42 -0.95 -7.20
C ASP A 32 12.29 -1.98 -7.22
N GLU A 33 11.46 -2.04 -6.17
CA GLU A 33 10.34 -2.98 -6.06
C GLU A 33 9.16 -2.32 -5.36
N LEU A 34 7.93 -2.65 -5.79
CA LEU A 34 6.70 -2.18 -5.17
C LEU A 34 5.86 -3.36 -4.68
N LEU A 35 5.70 -3.46 -3.36
CA LEU A 35 4.80 -4.37 -2.69
C LEU A 35 3.48 -3.65 -2.36
N VAL A 36 2.37 -4.12 -2.93
CA VAL A 36 1.04 -3.56 -2.66
C VAL A 36 0.30 -4.44 -1.65
N VAL A 37 -0.09 -3.85 -0.52
CA VAL A 37 -0.87 -4.54 0.51
C VAL A 37 -2.34 -4.22 0.32
N VAL A 38 -3.09 -5.23 -0.12
CA VAL A 38 -4.50 -5.11 -0.48
C VAL A 38 -5.38 -5.28 0.76
N SER A 39 -6.14 -4.24 1.11
CA SER A 39 -7.06 -4.26 2.24
C SER A 39 -8.04 -5.43 2.14
N ARG A 40 -8.39 -6.03 3.27
CA ARG A 40 -9.41 -7.08 3.35
C ARG A 40 -10.81 -6.51 3.07
N ASP A 41 -11.72 -7.36 2.59
CA ASP A 41 -13.09 -6.97 2.23
C ASP A 41 -13.88 -6.49 3.46
N ASP A 42 -13.75 -7.18 4.60
CA ASP A 42 -14.36 -6.82 5.88
C ASP A 42 -13.91 -5.43 6.37
N ARG A 43 -12.61 -5.13 6.27
CA ARG A 43 -12.07 -3.81 6.61
C ARG A 43 -12.62 -2.72 5.68
N ARG A 44 -12.71 -2.99 4.38
CA ARG A 44 -13.29 -2.04 3.42
C ARG A 44 -14.76 -1.78 3.73
N ALA A 45 -15.53 -2.82 4.03
CA ALA A 45 -16.93 -2.71 4.40
C ALA A 45 -17.13 -1.89 5.67
N ALA A 46 -16.34 -2.16 6.72
CA ALA A 46 -16.40 -1.39 7.97
C ALA A 46 -16.08 0.11 7.79
N LEU A 47 -15.23 0.46 6.81
CA LEU A 47 -14.83 1.85 6.55
C LEU A 47 -15.77 2.60 5.60
N SER A 48 -16.35 1.92 4.61
CA SER A 48 -17.13 2.55 3.55
C SER A 48 -18.63 2.27 3.60
N GLY A 49 -19.08 1.40 4.52
CA GLY A 49 -20.47 0.99 4.65
C GLY A 49 -20.94 -0.05 3.62
N ALA A 50 -20.07 -0.45 2.68
CA ALA A 50 -20.40 -1.41 1.64
C ALA A 50 -19.22 -2.34 1.31
N MET A 51 -19.54 -3.57 0.91
CA MET A 51 -18.55 -4.51 0.39
C MET A 51 -17.91 -3.95 -0.90
N PRO A 52 -16.61 -4.21 -1.13
CA PRO A 52 -16.02 -3.96 -2.44
C PRO A 52 -16.70 -4.82 -3.51
N VAL A 53 -16.67 -4.33 -4.75
CA VAL A 53 -17.24 -5.02 -5.92
C VAL A 53 -16.46 -6.31 -6.21
N HIS A 54 -15.13 -6.24 -6.12
CA HIS A 54 -14.24 -7.38 -6.32
C HIS A 54 -13.73 -7.90 -4.98
N THR A 55 -13.68 -9.23 -4.87
CA THR A 55 -13.07 -9.91 -3.73
C THR A 55 -11.61 -9.50 -3.56
N GLN A 56 -11.07 -9.62 -2.34
CA GLN A 56 -9.65 -9.34 -2.08
C GLN A 56 -8.72 -10.10 -3.04
N ARG A 57 -9.07 -11.35 -3.39
CA ARG A 57 -8.28 -12.20 -4.29
C ARG A 57 -8.28 -11.66 -5.72
N GLU A 58 -9.42 -11.23 -6.24
CA GLU A 58 -9.53 -10.64 -7.58
C GLU A 58 -8.76 -9.32 -7.66
N ARG A 59 -8.88 -8.46 -6.64
CA ARG A 59 -8.13 -7.20 -6.56
C ARG A 59 -6.62 -7.43 -6.56
N ILE A 60 -6.13 -8.47 -5.86
CA ILE A 60 -4.72 -8.88 -5.90
C ILE A 60 -4.32 -9.31 -7.31
N ALA A 61 -5.11 -10.19 -7.95
CA ALA A 61 -4.80 -10.69 -9.29
C ALA A 61 -4.71 -9.56 -10.33
N VAL A 62 -5.60 -8.58 -10.25
CA VAL A 62 -5.55 -7.39 -11.11
C VAL A 62 -4.28 -6.58 -10.87
N LEU A 63 -3.91 -6.36 -9.60
CA LEU A 63 -2.71 -5.60 -9.25
C LEU A 63 -1.41 -6.29 -9.67
N ASP A 64 -1.32 -7.63 -9.52
CA ASP A 64 -0.16 -8.41 -9.97
C ASP A 64 0.05 -8.32 -11.49
N GLY A 65 -0.99 -8.03 -12.27
CA GLY A 65 -0.90 -7.78 -13.71
C GLY A 65 -0.35 -6.40 -14.09
N LEU A 66 -0.19 -5.47 -13.14
CA LEU A 66 0.27 -4.11 -13.43
C LEU A 66 1.79 -4.03 -13.44
N LYS A 67 2.37 -3.49 -14.53
CA LYS A 67 3.83 -3.31 -14.70
C LYS A 67 4.53 -2.63 -13.52
N SER A 68 3.86 -1.69 -12.85
CA SER A 68 4.42 -0.95 -11.71
C SER A 68 4.46 -1.76 -10.42
N VAL A 69 3.72 -2.85 -10.31
CA VAL A 69 3.58 -3.68 -9.11
C VAL A 69 4.53 -4.86 -9.21
N THR A 70 5.41 -5.01 -8.23
CA THR A 70 6.29 -6.19 -8.16
C THR A 70 5.54 -7.38 -7.58
N ARG A 71 4.69 -7.13 -6.58
CA ARG A 71 3.81 -8.12 -5.98
C ARG A 71 2.67 -7.45 -5.23
N ALA A 72 1.48 -8.01 -5.30
CA ALA A 72 0.35 -7.69 -4.44
C ALA A 72 0.12 -8.82 -3.43
N ILE A 73 -0.21 -8.46 -2.18
CA ILE A 73 -0.47 -9.42 -1.11
C ILE A 73 -1.70 -9.02 -0.30
N ALA A 74 -2.33 -10.00 0.33
CA ALA A 74 -3.43 -9.76 1.25
C ALA A 74 -2.94 -9.06 2.53
N GLY A 75 -3.65 -7.99 2.92
CA GLY A 75 -3.49 -7.38 4.23
C GLY A 75 -3.91 -8.31 5.37
N LYS A 76 -3.34 -8.09 6.56
CA LYS A 76 -3.67 -8.82 7.78
C LYS A 76 -4.78 -8.12 8.56
N LYS A 77 -5.47 -8.88 9.43
CA LYS A 77 -6.60 -8.36 10.22
C LYS A 77 -6.08 -7.28 11.18
N ASN A 78 -6.79 -6.16 11.23
CA ASN A 78 -6.69 -5.06 12.20
C ASN A 78 -5.33 -4.35 12.40
N ASP A 79 -4.22 -4.84 11.86
CA ASP A 79 -2.91 -4.21 12.04
C ASP A 79 -2.10 -4.21 10.74
N ILE A 80 -1.88 -3.01 10.19
CA ILE A 80 -1.00 -2.80 9.03
C ILE A 80 0.46 -3.07 9.39
N LEU A 81 0.84 -2.91 10.66
CA LEU A 81 2.21 -3.03 11.13
C LEU A 81 2.70 -4.47 11.10
N VAL A 82 1.81 -5.47 11.13
CA VAL A 82 2.20 -6.88 10.94
C VAL A 82 2.92 -7.04 9.61
N VAL A 83 2.36 -6.47 8.53
CA VAL A 83 2.95 -6.57 7.18
C VAL A 83 4.21 -5.71 7.08
N VAL A 84 4.21 -4.51 7.68
CA VAL A 84 5.40 -3.65 7.72
C VAL A 84 6.57 -4.34 8.43
N ARG A 85 6.33 -4.99 9.57
CA ARG A 85 7.37 -5.71 10.34
C ARG A 85 7.88 -6.94 9.60
N GLN A 86 7.01 -7.65 8.90
CA GLN A 86 7.37 -8.85 8.15
C GLN A 86 8.24 -8.53 6.92
N HIS A 87 7.94 -7.44 6.22
CA HIS A 87 8.63 -7.11 4.96
C HIS A 87 9.69 -6.01 5.08
N ARG A 88 9.74 -5.28 6.21
CA ARG A 88 10.75 -4.25 6.51
C ARG A 88 11.05 -3.34 5.29
N PRO A 89 10.04 -2.65 4.74
CA PRO A 89 10.26 -1.81 3.56
C PRO A 89 11.21 -0.66 3.86
N ASP A 90 11.94 -0.17 2.85
CA ASP A 90 12.74 1.04 2.96
C ASP A 90 11.86 2.30 2.89
N ILE A 91 10.79 2.23 2.09
CA ILE A 91 9.86 3.34 1.85
C ILE A 91 8.42 2.87 1.99
N ILE A 92 7.60 3.68 2.66
CA ILE A 92 6.15 3.53 2.65
C ILE A 92 5.54 4.70 1.87
N ALA A 93 4.89 4.39 0.74
CA ALA A 93 4.20 5.37 -0.08
C ALA A 93 2.72 5.44 0.32
N LEU A 94 2.27 6.62 0.73
CA LEU A 94 0.89 6.91 1.13
C LEU A 94 0.15 7.64 0.02
N GLY A 95 -1.12 7.29 -0.18
CA GLY A 95 -2.02 8.09 -1.00
C GLY A 95 -2.29 9.46 -0.39
N HIS A 96 -2.65 10.44 -1.21
CA HIS A 96 -2.88 11.82 -0.79
C HIS A 96 -3.92 11.96 0.33
N ASP A 97 -4.99 11.16 0.26
CA ASP A 97 -6.18 11.12 1.10
C ASP A 97 -6.11 10.03 2.19
N GLN A 98 -5.01 9.28 2.26
CA GLN A 98 -4.90 8.15 3.17
C GLN A 98 -4.74 8.63 4.62
N VAL A 99 -5.75 8.38 5.45
CA VAL A 99 -5.77 8.74 6.88
C VAL A 99 -5.67 7.54 7.82
N TYR A 100 -6.15 6.37 7.40
CA TYR A 100 -6.24 5.19 8.27
C TYR A 100 -4.89 4.51 8.50
N GLY A 101 -4.60 4.20 9.77
CA GLY A 101 -3.39 3.48 10.19
C GLY A 101 -2.13 4.36 10.27
N ILE A 102 -2.21 5.64 9.89
CA ILE A 102 -1.06 6.54 9.86
C ILE A 102 -0.53 6.82 11.27
N SER A 103 -1.39 7.08 12.25
CA SER A 103 -0.95 7.36 13.63
C SER A 103 -0.23 6.17 14.26
N ALA A 104 -0.71 4.95 14.01
CA ALA A 104 -0.04 3.73 14.49
C ALA A 104 1.31 3.53 13.80
N LEU A 105 1.38 3.80 12.49
CA LEU A 105 2.64 3.74 11.73
C LEU A 105 3.65 4.76 12.21
N GLN A 106 3.24 6.01 12.44
CA GLN A 106 4.11 7.08 12.95
C GLN A 106 4.70 6.71 14.31
N LYS A 107 3.83 6.33 15.28
CA LYS A 107 4.27 5.88 16.61
C LYS A 107 5.25 4.71 16.54
N TRP A 108 4.99 3.74 15.65
CA TRP A 108 5.91 2.62 15.48
C TRP A 108 7.26 3.05 14.89
N CYS A 109 7.27 3.94 13.90
CA CYS A 109 8.50 4.48 13.30
C CYS A 109 9.37 5.23 14.32
N GLU A 110 8.78 6.01 15.21
CA GLU A 110 9.49 6.72 16.30
C GLU A 110 10.28 5.78 17.22
N GLN A 111 9.82 4.54 17.36
CA GLN A 111 10.44 3.52 18.20
C GLN A 111 11.53 2.72 17.47
N GLN A 112 11.74 2.94 16.16
CA GLN A 112 12.74 2.21 15.39
C GLN A 112 14.04 2.98 15.26
N LYS A 113 15.18 2.28 15.37
CA LYS A 113 16.50 2.86 15.09
C LYS A 113 16.66 3.30 13.64
N ASN A 114 16.09 2.53 12.71
CA ASN A 114 16.09 2.78 11.26
C ASN A 114 14.67 2.60 10.72
N PRO A 115 13.78 3.59 10.85
CA PRO A 115 12.41 3.50 10.34
C PRO A 115 12.37 3.60 8.81
N PRO A 116 11.32 3.06 8.15
CA PRO A 116 11.07 3.33 6.74
C PRO A 116 10.84 4.83 6.51
N ARG A 117 11.27 5.34 5.35
CA ARG A 117 10.89 6.69 4.92
C ARG A 117 9.42 6.68 4.51
N VAL A 118 8.60 7.50 5.17
CA VAL A 118 7.18 7.64 4.84
C VAL A 118 7.00 8.83 3.91
N ILE A 119 6.48 8.59 2.71
CA ILE A 119 6.29 9.60 1.66
C ILE A 119 4.82 9.64 1.26
N ARG A 120 4.19 10.82 1.36
CA ARG A 120 2.83 11.05 0.84
C ARG A 120 2.91 11.57 -0.59
N LEU A 121 2.34 10.81 -1.51
CA LEU A 121 2.27 11.19 -2.92
C LEU A 121 1.06 12.12 -3.15
N ARG A 122 1.20 13.05 -4.09
CA ARG A 122 0.14 14.01 -4.44
C ARG A 122 -1.05 13.30 -5.08
N ALA A 123 -2.20 13.96 -5.05
CA ALA A 123 -3.36 13.52 -5.80
C ALA A 123 -3.03 13.50 -7.30
N PHE A 124 -3.37 12.41 -7.98
CA PHE A 124 -3.34 12.35 -9.44
C PHE A 124 -4.77 12.51 -9.92
N ASN A 125 -5.30 13.72 -9.81
CA ASN A 125 -6.59 14.06 -10.38
C ASN A 125 -6.51 13.99 -11.92
N ARG A 126 -7.67 13.75 -12.54
CA ARG A 126 -7.81 13.67 -14.00
C ARG A 126 -7.28 14.93 -14.67
#